data_AF-A0A3P7M181-F1
#
_entry.id   AF-A0A3P7M181-F1
#
_cell.length_a   1.000
_cell.length_b   1.000
_cell.length_c   1.000
_cell.angle_alpha   90.00
_cell.angle_beta   90.00
_cell.angle_gamma   90.00
#
_symmetry.space_group_name_H-M   'P 1'
#
loop_
_entity.id
_entity.type
_entity.pdbx_description
1 polymer ?
#
loop_
_entity_poly.entity_id
_entity_poly.type
_entity_poly.pdbx_seq_one_letter_code
_entity_poly.pdbx_strand_id
1 'polypeptide(L)'
;MLCNQINRLIDPISSHSLFYLAPVYMYYELSSFYQNHRTFARSVSIEQLRGLNVSKKNLQKCQPLLSPKNGSDVYMPCGLLSNSIFNDTILLKFVESPSSTHPVPLKNSSIAWKSDIEKMYGTVPQSGWKGTIKPPNWPKPAYERSAGAFKTDEELMVWNRIAPFPNFRKLHRILDTRPGLFESGLPAGKYSLEINSSEFFIDL
;
A
#
# COMPACT_ATOMS: atom_id res chain seq x y z
N MET A 1 -4.62 -2.13 -19.88
CA MET A 1 -5.66 -1.08 -19.89
C MET A 1 -5.00 0.18 -19.33
N LEU A 2 -4.70 1.15 -20.20
CA LEU A 2 -3.89 2.34 -19.86
C LEU A 2 -4.67 3.29 -18.95
N CYS A 3 -4.26 3.40 -17.69
CA CYS A 3 -4.82 4.38 -16.75
C CYS A 3 -4.10 5.73 -16.96
N ASN A 4 -4.52 6.46 -18.00
CA ASN A 4 -4.11 7.84 -18.24
C ASN A 4 -5.36 8.72 -18.08
N GLN A 5 -5.68 9.14 -16.85
CA GLN A 5 -6.41 10.38 -16.52
C GLN A 5 -6.26 10.68 -15.02
N ILE A 6 -5.17 11.36 -14.64
CA ILE A 6 -5.11 12.07 -13.36
C ILE A 6 -5.81 13.41 -13.57
N ASN A 7 -7.13 13.43 -13.37
CA ASN A 7 -7.85 14.69 -13.24
C ASN A 7 -7.57 15.25 -11.84
N ARG A 8 -6.88 16.39 -11.83
CA ARG A 8 -6.70 17.27 -10.67
C ARG A 8 -8.08 17.68 -10.14
N LEU A 9 -8.36 17.37 -8.88
CA LEU A 9 -9.35 18.09 -8.08
C LEU A 9 -8.74 18.36 -6.71
N ILE A 10 -7.99 19.46 -6.63
CA ILE A 10 -7.91 20.24 -5.39
C ILE A 10 -9.05 21.23 -5.56
N ASP A 11 -10.15 21.05 -4.82
CA ASP A 11 -11.29 21.95 -4.86
C ASP A 11 -10.85 23.40 -4.54
N PRO A 12 -11.36 24.42 -5.26
CA PRO A 12 -10.99 25.81 -5.00
C PRO A 12 -11.82 26.33 -3.83
N ILE A 13 -11.30 26.19 -2.60
CA ILE A 13 -11.90 26.81 -1.41
C ILE A 13 -11.12 28.09 -1.09
N SER A 14 -11.81 29.23 -1.26
CA SER A 14 -11.66 30.55 -0.62
C SER A 14 -10.29 30.95 -0.03
N SER A 15 -9.85 32.15 -0.40
CA SER A 15 -8.60 32.86 -0.11
C SER A 15 -8.24 33.14 1.36
N HIS A 16 -8.41 32.19 2.27
CA HIS A 16 -7.70 32.18 3.54
C HIS A 16 -6.51 31.20 3.41
N SER A 17 -5.33 31.64 3.82
CA SER A 17 -4.12 30.82 3.91
C SER A 17 -4.40 29.55 4.70
N LEU A 18 -4.73 28.45 4.01
CA LEU A 18 -5.15 27.21 4.66
C LEU A 18 -3.93 26.57 5.33
N PHE A 19 -3.86 26.74 6.63
CA PHE A 19 -3.00 25.98 7.52
C PHE A 19 -3.73 24.67 7.85
N TYR A 20 -3.17 23.51 7.52
CA TYR A 20 -3.77 22.23 7.89
C TYR A 20 -3.23 21.79 9.23
N LEU A 21 -4.04 21.93 10.28
CA LEU A 21 -3.70 21.45 11.62
C LEU A 21 -3.59 19.92 11.64
N ALA A 22 -2.63 19.41 12.41
CA ALA A 22 -2.54 17.99 12.68
C ALA A 22 -3.81 17.47 13.40
N PRO A 23 -4.23 16.22 13.18
CA PRO A 23 -3.60 15.19 12.35
C PRO A 23 -3.86 15.36 10.85
N VAL A 24 -2.83 15.16 10.03
CA VAL A 24 -2.92 15.18 8.56
C VAL A 24 -2.71 13.78 7.98
N TYR A 25 -3.61 13.40 7.07
CA TYR A 25 -3.65 12.09 6.43
C TYR A 25 -3.53 12.23 4.92
N MET A 26 -2.74 11.36 4.30
CA MET A 26 -2.59 11.27 2.86
C MET A 26 -3.24 10.00 2.34
N TYR A 27 -4.16 10.15 1.39
CA TYR A 27 -4.83 9.05 0.72
C TYR A 27 -4.46 9.01 -0.75
N TYR A 28 -4.38 7.81 -1.34
CA TYR A 28 -4.52 7.65 -2.79
C TYR A 28 -5.95 7.23 -3.12
N GLU A 29 -6.44 7.67 -4.27
CA GLU A 29 -7.74 7.29 -4.82
C GLU A 29 -7.52 6.44 -6.07
N LEU A 30 -8.19 5.30 -6.13
CA LEU A 30 -8.30 4.50 -7.35
C LEU A 30 -9.74 4.56 -7.84
N SER A 31 -9.89 4.78 -9.14
CA SER A 31 -11.18 4.82 -9.82
C SER A 31 -11.28 3.67 -10.81
N SER A 32 -12.51 3.16 -11.00
CA SER A 32 -12.79 2.03 -11.89
C SER A 32 -12.00 0.75 -11.54
N PHE A 33 -11.70 0.54 -10.26
CA PHE A 33 -10.96 -0.62 -9.77
C PHE A 33 -11.83 -1.52 -8.88
N TYR A 34 -12.16 -2.72 -9.34
CA TYR A 34 -13.17 -3.58 -8.71
C TYR A 34 -12.57 -4.58 -7.71
N GLN A 35 -12.08 -4.10 -6.55
CA GLN A 35 -11.58 -4.99 -5.48
C GLN A 35 -12.66 -5.98 -4.97
N ASN A 36 -13.92 -5.60 -5.06
CA ASN A 36 -15.06 -6.39 -4.59
C ASN A 36 -15.47 -7.54 -5.53
N HIS A 37 -14.83 -7.70 -6.70
CA HIS A 37 -15.12 -8.82 -7.58
C HIS A 37 -14.82 -10.15 -6.86
N ARG A 38 -15.80 -11.06 -6.78
CA ARG A 38 -15.76 -12.25 -5.92
C ARG A 38 -14.48 -13.06 -6.05
N THR A 39 -14.02 -13.32 -7.28
CA THR A 39 -12.80 -14.10 -7.54
C THR A 39 -11.56 -13.36 -7.07
N PHE A 40 -11.50 -12.05 -7.33
CA PHE A 40 -10.37 -11.21 -6.94
C PHE A 40 -10.27 -11.09 -5.41
N ALA A 41 -11.38 -10.73 -4.76
CA ALA A 41 -11.50 -10.59 -3.31
C ALA A 41 -11.11 -11.86 -2.54
N ARG A 42 -11.45 -13.05 -3.08
CA ARG A 42 -11.14 -14.34 -2.44
C ARG A 42 -9.74 -14.85 -2.75
N SER A 43 -9.05 -14.26 -3.72
CA SER A 43 -7.73 -14.69 -4.18
C SER A 43 -6.63 -14.18 -3.24
N VAL A 44 -6.52 -14.79 -2.07
CA VAL A 44 -5.54 -14.49 -1.02
C VAL A 44 -5.43 -15.65 -0.02
N SER A 45 -4.25 -15.85 0.58
CA SER A 45 -4.04 -16.78 1.70
C SER A 45 -3.86 -16.02 3.01
N ILE A 46 -4.87 -16.08 3.89
CA ILE A 46 -4.80 -15.45 5.22
C ILE A 46 -3.78 -16.18 6.10
N GLU A 47 -3.63 -17.48 5.90
CA GLU A 47 -2.67 -18.31 6.64
C GLU A 47 -1.22 -17.90 6.33
N GLN A 48 -0.90 -17.61 5.06
CA GLN A 48 0.40 -17.02 4.70
C GLN A 48 0.60 -15.64 5.34
N LEU A 49 -0.42 -14.76 5.27
CA LEU A 49 -0.36 -13.41 5.84
C LEU A 49 -0.18 -13.43 7.38
N ARG A 50 -0.66 -14.49 8.05
CA ARG A 50 -0.41 -14.76 9.48
C ARG A 50 0.97 -15.32 9.78
N GLY A 51 1.80 -15.56 8.77
CA GLY A 51 3.14 -16.13 8.92
C GLY A 51 3.16 -17.65 9.10
N LEU A 52 2.05 -18.34 8.82
CA LEU A 52 1.98 -19.80 8.93
C LEU A 52 2.62 -20.47 7.72
N ASN A 53 3.27 -21.60 7.94
CA ASN A 53 3.75 -22.45 6.87
C ASN A 53 2.59 -23.31 6.35
N VAL A 54 2.27 -23.18 5.06
CA VAL A 54 1.10 -23.80 4.43
C VAL A 54 1.53 -24.57 3.20
N SER A 55 1.10 -25.83 3.11
CA SER A 55 1.38 -26.65 1.92
C SER A 55 0.64 -26.11 0.69
N LYS A 56 1.25 -26.26 -0.50
CA LYS A 56 0.67 -25.82 -1.79
C LYS A 56 -0.76 -26.35 -2.01
N LYS A 57 -1.09 -27.55 -1.52
CA LYS A 57 -2.43 -28.15 -1.62
C LYS A 57 -3.50 -27.31 -0.92
N ASN A 58 -3.17 -26.66 0.20
CA ASN A 58 -4.11 -25.87 1.00
C ASN A 58 -4.24 -24.40 0.54
N LEU A 59 -3.54 -24.01 -0.54
CA LEU A 59 -3.52 -22.64 -1.05
C LEU A 59 -4.41 -22.44 -2.29
N GLN A 60 -5.39 -23.32 -2.54
CA GLN A 60 -6.28 -23.22 -3.72
C GLN A 60 -7.05 -21.90 -3.79
N LYS A 61 -7.30 -21.24 -2.65
CA LYS A 61 -7.93 -19.92 -2.62
C LYS A 61 -7.13 -18.87 -3.38
N CYS A 62 -5.80 -19.00 -3.48
CA CYS A 62 -4.95 -18.06 -4.20
C CYS A 62 -5.02 -18.17 -5.74
N GLN A 63 -5.76 -19.13 -6.29
CA GLN A 63 -5.93 -19.23 -7.74
C GLN A 63 -6.56 -17.92 -8.31
N PRO A 64 -6.20 -17.52 -9.54
CA PRO A 64 -5.25 -18.17 -10.46
C PRO A 64 -3.76 -17.92 -10.12
N LEU A 65 -3.44 -17.07 -9.14
CA LEU A 65 -2.09 -16.62 -8.85
C LEU A 65 -1.46 -17.32 -7.65
N LEU A 66 -1.39 -18.66 -7.72
CA LEU A 66 -0.80 -19.50 -6.68
C LEU A 66 0.72 -19.68 -6.86
N SER A 67 1.15 -19.98 -8.08
CA SER A 67 2.53 -20.29 -8.43
C SER A 67 2.80 -19.90 -9.89
N PRO A 68 4.08 -19.78 -10.31
CA PRO A 68 4.41 -19.67 -11.72
C PRO A 68 3.85 -20.87 -12.50
N LYS A 69 3.51 -20.66 -13.78
CA LYS A 69 2.88 -21.70 -14.64
C LYS A 69 3.63 -23.04 -14.64
N ASN A 70 4.97 -23.01 -14.52
CA ASN A 70 5.83 -24.19 -14.53
C ASN A 70 6.72 -24.32 -13.27
N GLY A 71 6.36 -23.64 -12.18
CA GLY A 71 7.18 -23.58 -10.96
C GLY A 71 6.71 -24.51 -9.85
N SER A 72 7.66 -25.13 -9.13
CA SER A 72 7.38 -25.77 -7.85
C SER A 72 7.13 -24.74 -6.74
N ASP A 73 7.76 -23.57 -6.84
CA ASP A 73 7.65 -22.48 -5.86
C ASP A 73 6.23 -21.91 -5.77
N VAL A 74 5.95 -21.29 -4.63
CA VAL A 74 4.67 -20.66 -4.31
C VAL A 74 4.88 -19.16 -4.14
N TYR A 75 3.94 -18.34 -4.65
CA TYR A 75 3.99 -16.91 -4.39
C TYR A 75 3.78 -16.60 -2.91
N MET A 76 4.56 -15.68 -2.36
CA MET A 76 4.48 -15.28 -0.95
C MET A 76 4.43 -13.76 -0.82
N PRO A 77 3.24 -13.17 -0.58
CA PRO A 77 1.94 -13.83 -0.40
C PRO A 77 1.31 -14.21 -1.76
N CYS A 78 0.59 -15.32 -1.83
CA CYS A 78 -0.12 -15.71 -3.06
C CYS A 78 -1.46 -14.98 -3.23
N GLY A 79 -1.97 -14.99 -4.45
CA GLY A 79 -3.29 -14.50 -4.81
C GLY A 79 -3.31 -13.11 -5.46
N LEU A 80 -4.37 -12.85 -6.23
CA LEU A 80 -4.55 -11.62 -7.00
C LEU A 80 -4.65 -10.38 -6.11
N LEU A 81 -5.30 -10.50 -4.95
CA LEU A 81 -5.52 -9.38 -4.04
C LEU A 81 -4.18 -8.81 -3.57
N SER A 82 -3.30 -9.64 -3.01
CA SER A 82 -2.00 -9.17 -2.54
C SER A 82 -1.03 -8.80 -3.66
N ASN A 83 -1.07 -9.51 -4.80
CA ASN A 83 -0.19 -9.21 -5.94
C ASN A 83 -0.43 -7.82 -6.51
N SER A 84 -1.68 -7.38 -6.53
CA SER A 84 -2.08 -6.07 -7.06
C SER A 84 -1.91 -4.93 -6.06
N ILE A 85 -0.98 -5.00 -5.11
CA ILE A 85 -0.76 -3.94 -4.12
C ILE A 85 -0.30 -2.63 -4.79
N PHE A 86 -0.89 -1.49 -4.38
CA PHE A 86 -0.44 -0.16 -4.76
C PHE A 86 1.05 0.04 -4.43
N ASN A 87 1.85 0.41 -5.42
CA ASN A 87 3.32 0.43 -5.34
C ASN A 87 3.97 1.75 -5.79
N ASP A 88 3.18 2.74 -6.19
CA ASP A 88 3.71 4.06 -6.51
C ASP A 88 4.38 4.68 -5.29
N THR A 89 5.49 5.39 -5.52
CA THR A 89 6.17 6.14 -4.47
C THR A 89 5.83 7.61 -4.57
N ILE A 90 5.57 8.21 -3.42
CA ILE A 90 5.12 9.59 -3.33
C ILE A 90 6.09 10.38 -2.45
N LEU A 91 6.58 11.49 -2.98
CA LEU A 91 7.45 12.44 -2.29
C LEU A 91 6.79 13.82 -2.29
N LEU A 92 6.36 14.26 -1.11
CA LEU A 92 5.79 15.57 -0.88
C LEU A 92 6.87 16.49 -0.30
N LYS A 93 7.03 17.69 -0.86
CA LYS A 93 7.98 18.70 -0.37
C LYS A 93 7.26 20.03 -0.14
N PHE A 94 7.59 20.69 0.96
CA PHE A 94 7.22 22.08 1.21
C PHE A 94 8.24 23.00 0.53
N VAL A 95 7.75 23.97 -0.23
CA VAL A 95 8.55 24.95 -0.97
C VAL A 95 8.47 26.27 -0.22
N GLU A 96 9.45 26.50 0.65
CA GLU A 96 9.56 27.73 1.45
C GLU A 96 10.04 28.90 0.58
N SER A 97 10.98 28.65 -0.33
CA SER A 97 11.48 29.61 -1.31
C SER A 97 12.00 28.88 -2.57
N PRO A 98 12.32 29.59 -3.67
CA PRO A 98 12.86 28.94 -4.88
C PRO A 98 14.14 28.12 -4.66
N SER A 99 14.90 28.40 -3.60
CA SER A 99 16.13 27.70 -3.22
C SER A 99 16.02 26.85 -1.96
N SER A 100 14.87 26.89 -1.25
CA SER A 100 14.64 26.16 0.01
C SER A 100 13.44 25.23 -0.13
N THR A 101 13.71 23.93 -0.11
CA THR A 101 12.67 22.89 -0.12
C THR A 101 12.88 21.90 1.01
N HIS A 102 11.80 21.58 1.72
CA HIS A 102 11.82 20.69 2.89
C HIS A 102 10.96 19.46 2.60
N PRO A 103 11.50 18.23 2.66
CA PRO A 103 10.69 17.02 2.57
C PRO A 103 9.63 17.00 3.69
N VAL A 104 8.36 16.77 3.33
CA VAL A 104 7.30 16.60 4.31
C VAL A 104 7.46 15.22 4.95
N PRO A 105 7.61 15.12 6.28
CA PRO A 105 7.85 13.86 6.97
C PRO A 105 6.56 13.04 7.01
N LEU A 106 6.42 12.10 6.08
CA LEU A 106 5.27 11.23 5.94
C LEU A 106 5.63 9.81 6.38
N LYS A 107 4.92 9.28 7.39
CA LYS A 107 5.12 7.90 7.88
C LYS A 107 4.08 6.94 7.29
N ASN A 108 4.50 5.69 7.07
CA ASN A 108 3.64 4.57 6.65
C ASN A 108 3.30 3.61 7.80
N SER A 109 3.61 4.00 9.05
CA SER A 109 3.22 3.28 10.26
C SER A 109 2.03 3.95 10.94
N SER A 110 1.30 3.17 11.75
CA SER A 110 0.03 3.59 12.39
C SER A 110 -1.09 3.95 11.39
N ILE A 111 -1.06 3.37 10.18
CA ILE A 111 -2.07 3.51 9.13
C ILE A 111 -3.05 2.33 9.10
N ALA A 112 -2.66 1.17 9.59
CA ALA A 112 -3.50 -0.01 9.67
C ALA A 112 -4.29 -0.07 10.98
N TRP A 113 -5.42 -0.80 10.95
CA TRP A 113 -6.20 -1.03 12.15
C TRP A 113 -5.42 -1.88 13.15
N LYS A 114 -5.47 -1.51 14.42
CA LYS A 114 -4.83 -2.27 15.52
C LYS A 114 -5.21 -3.75 15.50
N SER A 115 -6.48 -4.07 15.18
CA SER A 115 -6.95 -5.45 15.05
C SER A 115 -6.25 -6.24 13.94
N ASP A 116 -5.90 -5.58 12.82
CA ASP A 116 -5.22 -6.24 11.71
C ASP A 116 -3.79 -6.57 12.12
N ILE A 117 -3.09 -5.58 12.67
CA ILE A 117 -1.74 -5.71 13.19
C ILE A 117 -1.70 -6.84 14.22
N GLU A 118 -2.59 -6.85 15.20
CA GLU A 118 -2.52 -7.79 16.33
C GLU A 118 -3.02 -9.19 15.98
N LYS A 119 -4.07 -9.32 15.17
CA LYS A 119 -4.81 -10.60 15.01
C LYS A 119 -4.76 -11.20 13.61
N MET A 120 -4.46 -10.41 12.58
CA MET A 120 -4.61 -10.85 11.18
C MET A 120 -3.28 -11.06 10.47
N TYR A 121 -2.22 -10.34 10.87
CA TYR A 121 -0.91 -10.40 10.22
C TYR A 121 0.19 -10.85 11.19
N GLY A 122 1.18 -11.58 10.66
CA GLY A 122 2.23 -12.21 11.45
C GLY A 122 3.62 -12.11 10.84
N THR A 123 4.63 -12.41 11.65
CA THR A 123 6.02 -12.55 11.22
C THR A 123 6.21 -13.92 10.59
N VAL A 124 7.02 -14.00 9.53
CA VAL A 124 7.34 -15.28 8.88
C VAL A 124 8.70 -15.75 9.39
N PRO A 125 8.82 -16.97 9.96
CA PRO A 125 10.11 -17.52 10.36
C PRO A 125 10.99 -17.80 9.14
N GLN A 126 12.32 -17.85 9.31
CA GLN A 126 13.25 -18.02 8.20
C GLN A 126 12.98 -19.27 7.34
N SER A 127 12.54 -20.36 7.97
CA SER A 127 12.13 -21.60 7.29
C SER A 127 10.88 -21.45 6.42
N GLY A 128 10.03 -20.47 6.71
CA GLY A 128 8.79 -20.19 5.97
C GLY A 128 9.02 -19.56 4.59
N TRP A 129 10.24 -19.10 4.30
CA TRP A 129 10.61 -18.56 2.99
C TRP A 129 11.05 -19.63 1.98
N LYS A 130 11.37 -20.84 2.45
CA LYS A 130 11.87 -21.92 1.59
C LYS A 130 10.80 -22.35 0.58
N GLY A 131 11.15 -22.38 -0.71
CA GLY A 131 10.22 -22.72 -1.79
C GLY A 131 9.17 -21.63 -2.07
N THR A 132 9.47 -20.40 -1.67
CA THR A 132 8.61 -19.23 -1.93
C THR A 132 9.32 -18.21 -2.79
N ILE A 133 8.54 -17.48 -3.59
CA ILE A 133 9.03 -16.38 -4.43
C ILE A 133 8.09 -15.18 -4.33
N LYS A 134 8.57 -14.00 -4.70
CA LYS A 134 7.74 -12.79 -4.72
C LYS A 134 6.62 -12.91 -5.77
N PRO A 135 5.44 -12.31 -5.53
CA PRO A 135 4.43 -12.15 -6.57
C PRO A 135 4.98 -11.38 -7.78
N PRO A 136 4.44 -11.58 -9.00
CA PRO A 136 4.95 -10.96 -10.21
C PRO A 136 5.09 -9.43 -10.12
N ASN A 137 4.06 -8.75 -9.59
CA ASN A 137 4.00 -7.29 -9.55
C ASN A 137 4.68 -6.67 -8.33
N TRP A 138 5.23 -7.49 -7.43
CA TRP A 138 5.95 -6.98 -6.27
C TRP A 138 7.35 -6.57 -6.71
N PRO A 139 7.81 -5.34 -6.41
CA PRO A 139 9.16 -4.91 -6.78
C PRO A 139 10.23 -5.69 -6.01
N LYS A 140 9.91 -6.10 -4.78
CA LYS A 140 10.79 -6.82 -3.85
C LYS A 140 10.01 -7.92 -3.13
N PRO A 141 10.67 -9.01 -2.68
CA PRO A 141 10.05 -10.03 -1.84
C PRO A 141 9.59 -9.47 -0.49
N ALA A 142 8.67 -10.18 0.18
CA ALA A 142 8.04 -9.70 1.41
C ALA A 142 9.03 -9.37 2.55
N TYR A 143 10.09 -10.17 2.71
CA TYR A 143 11.12 -9.94 3.73
C TYR A 143 12.00 -8.70 3.46
N GLU A 144 12.07 -8.22 2.22
CA GLU A 144 12.78 -6.98 1.86
C GLU A 144 11.87 -5.75 1.90
N ARG A 145 10.55 -5.95 1.75
CA ARG A 145 9.57 -4.87 1.86
C ARG A 145 9.40 -4.38 3.29
N SER A 146 9.44 -5.30 4.26
CA SER A 146 9.24 -4.98 5.67
C SER A 146 9.97 -5.98 6.57
N ALA A 147 10.69 -5.48 7.58
CA ALA A 147 11.55 -6.29 8.44
C ALA A 147 10.79 -7.37 9.24
N GLY A 148 9.57 -7.08 9.69
CA GLY A 148 8.66 -8.02 10.34
C GLY A 148 7.77 -8.79 9.36
N ALA A 149 8.14 -8.85 8.08
CA ALA A 149 7.34 -9.40 7.00
C ALA A 149 5.94 -8.77 6.97
N PHE A 150 4.88 -9.58 7.04
CA PHE A 150 3.51 -9.08 6.97
C PHE A 150 3.08 -8.35 8.25
N LYS A 151 3.69 -8.63 9.41
CA LYS A 151 3.34 -8.00 10.69
C LYS A 151 3.55 -6.49 10.69
N THR A 152 4.51 -6.00 9.91
CA THR A 152 4.93 -4.60 9.87
C THR A 152 4.72 -3.96 8.50
N ASP A 153 4.13 -4.66 7.53
CA ASP A 153 3.75 -4.11 6.22
C ASP A 153 2.32 -3.56 6.30
N GLU A 154 2.14 -2.42 6.98
CA GLU A 154 0.81 -1.81 7.17
C GLU A 154 0.16 -1.36 5.85
N GLU A 155 0.96 -1.04 4.83
CA GLU A 155 0.47 -0.71 3.49
C GLU A 155 -0.24 -1.92 2.85
N LEU A 156 0.34 -3.12 3.00
CA LEU A 156 -0.31 -4.37 2.59
C LEU A 156 -1.61 -4.63 3.37
N MET A 157 -1.65 -4.31 4.66
CA MET A 157 -2.87 -4.46 5.47
C MET A 157 -3.99 -3.54 4.97
N VAL A 158 -3.67 -2.27 4.75
CA VAL A 158 -4.62 -1.29 4.19
C VAL A 158 -5.07 -1.69 2.79
N TRP A 159 -4.17 -2.20 1.96
CA TRP A 159 -4.50 -2.68 0.62
C TRP A 159 -5.49 -3.85 0.65
N ASN A 160 -5.21 -4.86 1.48
CA ASN A 160 -5.98 -6.10 1.57
C ASN A 160 -7.38 -5.91 2.20
N ARG A 161 -7.65 -4.77 2.84
CA ARG A 161 -9.03 -4.39 3.17
C ARG A 161 -9.79 -4.03 1.90
N ILE A 162 -10.54 -5.00 1.38
CA ILE A 162 -11.33 -4.86 0.16
C ILE A 162 -12.24 -3.63 0.23
N ALA A 163 -12.12 -2.75 -0.75
CA ALA A 163 -13.04 -1.65 -0.94
C ALA A 163 -14.38 -2.15 -1.48
N PRO A 164 -15.52 -1.65 -0.96
CA PRO A 164 -16.85 -2.10 -1.39
C PRO A 164 -17.27 -1.56 -2.76
N PHE A 165 -16.64 -0.47 -3.24
CA PHE A 165 -16.99 0.24 -4.47
C PHE A 165 -15.78 0.34 -5.42
N PRO A 166 -16.01 0.53 -6.73
CA PRO A 166 -14.93 0.64 -7.71
C PRO A 166 -14.08 1.91 -7.58
N ASN A 167 -14.65 2.97 -7.00
CA ASN A 167 -13.93 4.19 -6.68
C ASN A 167 -13.73 4.21 -5.16
N PHE A 168 -12.48 4.24 -4.72
CA PHE A 168 -12.17 4.19 -3.29
C PHE A 168 -10.86 4.88 -2.96
N ARG A 169 -10.76 5.29 -1.69
CA ARG A 169 -9.54 5.86 -1.11
C ARG A 169 -8.95 4.89 -0.11
N LYS A 170 -7.62 4.85 -0.04
CA LYS A 170 -6.88 4.09 0.97
C LYS A 170 -5.84 4.99 1.61
N LEU A 171 -5.72 4.87 2.94
CA LEU A 171 -4.76 5.65 3.71
C LEU A 171 -3.34 5.19 3.31
N HIS A 172 -2.53 6.14 2.86
CA HIS A 172 -1.17 5.89 2.43
C HIS A 172 -0.18 6.31 3.50
N ARG A 173 -0.30 7.57 3.97
CA ARG A 173 0.65 8.14 4.93
C ARG A 173 -0.07 8.98 5.97
N ILE A 174 0.58 9.15 7.11
CA ILE A 174 0.23 10.14 8.14
C ILE A 174 1.39 11.11 8.25
N LEU A 175 1.09 12.40 8.47
CA LEU A 175 2.12 13.37 8.81
C LEU A 175 2.76 13.01 10.14
N ASP A 176 4.08 12.90 10.15
CA ASP A 176 4.85 12.83 11.37
C ASP A 176 5.10 14.25 11.89
N THR A 177 4.45 14.60 13.00
CA THR A 177 4.52 15.93 13.61
C THR A 177 5.69 16.09 14.58
N ARG A 178 6.61 15.12 14.67
CA ARG A 178 7.81 15.24 15.51
C ARG A 178 8.81 16.31 15.00
N PRO A 179 9.03 16.48 13.68
CA PRO A 179 9.98 17.46 13.17
C PRO A 179 9.42 18.88 13.18
N GLY A 180 10.22 19.84 13.69
CA GLY A 180 9.79 21.19 14.04
C GLY A 180 8.87 21.91 13.05
N LEU A 181 9.27 22.06 11.77
CA LEU A 181 8.48 22.80 10.78
C LEU A 181 7.04 22.26 10.61
N PHE A 182 6.82 20.98 10.92
CA PHE A 182 5.54 20.29 10.73
C PHE A 182 4.86 19.91 12.05
N GLU A 183 5.31 20.47 13.19
CA GLU A 183 4.83 20.10 14.52
C GLU A 183 3.32 20.34 14.70
N SER A 184 2.83 21.47 14.17
CA SER A 184 1.42 21.84 14.24
C SER A 184 0.60 21.39 13.02
N GLY A 185 1.22 20.70 12.05
CA GLY A 185 0.57 20.28 10.81
C GLY A 185 1.31 20.72 9.55
N LEU A 186 0.59 20.94 8.44
CA LEU A 186 1.18 21.46 7.21
C LEU A 186 1.07 23.00 7.19
N PRO A 187 2.21 23.72 7.18
CA PRO A 187 2.22 25.17 7.01
C PRO A 187 1.52 25.61 5.74
N ALA A 188 0.88 26.78 5.76
CA ALA A 188 0.35 27.38 4.55
C ALA A 188 1.50 27.74 3.60
N GLY A 189 1.38 27.37 2.33
CA GLY A 189 2.40 27.69 1.33
C GLY A 189 2.34 26.78 0.11
N LYS A 190 3.43 26.79 -0.67
CA LYS A 190 3.54 25.99 -1.88
C LYS A 190 4.10 24.62 -1.55
N TYR A 191 3.56 23.59 -2.19
CA TYR A 191 4.03 22.23 -2.08
C TYR A 191 4.31 21.67 -3.47
N SER A 192 5.31 20.79 -3.59
CA SER A 192 5.52 19.97 -4.77
C SER A 192 5.25 18.50 -4.44
N LEU A 193 4.62 17.81 -5.39
CA LEU A 193 4.29 16.40 -5.31
C LEU A 193 4.97 15.68 -6.45
N GLU A 194 5.91 14.80 -6.10
CA GLU A 194 6.60 13.91 -7.03
C GLU A 194 6.02 12.50 -6.85
N ILE A 195 5.53 11.93 -7.95
CA ILE A 195 4.98 10.56 -7.98
C ILE A 195 5.81 9.77 -8.96
N ASN A 196 6.39 8.67 -8.50
CA ASN A 196 6.99 7.67 -9.37
C ASN A 196 6.03 6.49 -9.50
N SER A 197 5.42 6.36 -10.67
CA SER A 197 4.43 5.34 -10.93
C SER A 197 5.07 4.04 -11.40
N SER A 198 4.67 2.97 -10.73
CA SER A 198 5.04 1.62 -11.12
C SER A 198 3.95 1.03 -12.01
N GLU A 199 4.34 0.29 -13.04
CA GLU A 199 3.38 -0.34 -13.94
C GLU A 199 2.45 -1.29 -13.16
N PHE A 200 1.15 -0.96 -13.19
CA PHE A 200 0.09 -1.73 -12.54
C PHE A 200 -0.60 -2.62 -13.57
N PHE A 201 -0.18 -3.88 -13.67
CA PHE A 201 -0.82 -4.85 -14.57
C PHE A 201 -1.61 -5.88 -13.78
N ILE A 202 -2.93 -5.94 -14.02
CA ILE A 202 -3.77 -7.06 -13.57
C ILE A 202 -4.27 -7.73 -14.84
N ASP A 203 -3.48 -8.65 -15.37
CA ASP A 203 -3.94 -9.55 -16.41
C ASP A 203 -4.68 -10.71 -15.71
N LEU A 204 -5.99 -10.75 -15.87
CA LEU A 204 -6.86 -11.84 -15.40
C LEU A 204 -6.87 -13.00 -16.42
#